data_AF-A0A821XW80-F1
#
_entry.id   AF-A0A821XW80-F1
#
_cell.length_a   1.000
_cell.length_b   1.000
_cell.length_c   1.000
_cell.angle_alpha   90.00
_cell.angle_beta   90.00
_cell.angle_gamma   90.00
#
_symmetry.space_group_name_H-M   'P 1'
#
loop_
_entity.id
_entity.type
_entity.pdbx_description
1 polymer ?
#
loop_
_entity_poly.entity_id
_entity_poly.type
_entity_poly.pdbx_seq_one_letter_code
_entity_poly.pdbx_strand_id
1 'polypeptide(L)' 'MSAQEQATGNLVRFNFHEDSEGLINRQINLEMYASYAYTAMANYFGRPDVAFKGHHEYFEKMAKEEFEHAN' A
#
# COMPACT_ATOMS: atom_id res chain seq x y z
N MET A 1 -34.98 28.18 -10.75
CA MET A 1 -34.42 27.27 -9.73
C MET A 1 -32.93 27.18 -10.02
N SER A 2 -32.09 27.94 -9.30
CA SER A 2 -30.65 27.91 -9.50
C SER A 2 -30.09 26.62 -8.90
N ALA A 3 -29.39 25.84 -9.71
CA ALA A 3 -28.63 24.69 -9.24
C ALA A 3 -27.67 25.17 -8.14
N GLN A 4 -27.81 24.61 -6.95
CA GLN A 4 -26.88 24.84 -5.85
C GLN A 4 -25.53 24.27 -6.27
N GLU A 5 -24.55 25.16 -6.41
CA GLU A 5 -23.14 24.85 -6.57
C GLU A 5 -22.72 24.03 -5.34
N GLN A 6 -22.56 22.71 -5.51
CA GLN A 6 -22.09 21.85 -4.44
C GLN A 6 -20.68 22.30 -4.06
N ALA A 7 -20.49 22.67 -2.79
CA ALA A 7 -19.18 23.00 -2.27
C ALA A 7 -18.24 21.79 -2.48
N THR A 8 -17.29 21.94 -3.39
CA THR A 8 -16.31 20.90 -3.79
C THR A 8 -15.14 20.77 -2.79
N GLY A 9 -15.18 21.50 -1.67
CA GLY A 9 -14.12 21.51 -0.67
C GLY A 9 -14.21 20.36 0.33
N ASN A 10 -13.05 19.79 0.70
CA ASN A 10 -12.95 18.81 1.77
C ASN A 10 -13.30 19.46 3.12
N LEU A 11 -14.44 19.09 3.71
CA LEU A 11 -14.97 19.65 4.96
C LEU A 11 -14.13 19.32 6.21
N VAL A 12 -13.23 18.33 6.12
CA VAL A 12 -12.41 17.86 7.26
C VAL A 12 -10.93 18.20 7.12
N ARG A 13 -10.51 18.85 6.03
CA ARG A 13 -9.11 19.24 5.84
C ARG A 13 -8.74 20.39 6.78
N PHE A 14 -7.85 20.12 7.73
CA PHE A 14 -7.33 21.11 8.66
C PHE A 14 -5.82 20.94 8.82
N ASN A 15 -5.04 22.00 8.56
CA ASN A 15 -3.57 22.00 8.65
C ASN A 15 -2.88 20.83 7.90
N PHE A 16 -3.43 20.43 6.74
CA PHE A 16 -2.86 19.38 5.90
C PHE A 16 -2.35 20.00 4.59
N HIS A 17 -1.03 20.10 4.46
CA HIS A 17 -0.39 20.72 3.29
C HIS A 17 -0.49 19.80 2.07
N GLU A 18 -0.61 20.38 0.87
CA GLU A 18 -0.72 19.62 -0.39
C GLU A 18 0.50 18.73 -0.63
N ASP A 19 1.71 19.19 -0.28
CA ASP A 19 2.92 18.37 -0.37
C ASP A 19 2.84 17.12 0.54
N SER A 20 2.26 17.25 1.74
CA SER A 20 2.09 16.12 2.65
C SER A 20 1.13 15.09 2.05
N GLU A 21 0.03 15.54 1.45
CA GLU A 21 -0.91 14.69 0.72
C GLU A 21 -0.25 13.96 -0.45
N GLY A 22 0.52 14.68 -1.27
CA GLY A 22 1.27 14.10 -2.39
C GLY A 22 2.29 13.05 -1.94
N LEU A 23 2.99 13.32 -0.83
CA LEU A 23 3.95 12.37 -0.25
C LEU A 23 3.28 11.14 0.35
N ILE A 24 2.12 11.28 1.01
CA ILE A 24 1.34 10.14 1.50
C ILE A 24 0.86 9.27 0.34
N ASN A 25 0.32 9.87 -0.73
CA ASN A 25 -0.09 9.13 -1.93
C ASN A 25 1.08 8.38 -2.57
N ARG A 26 2.27 8.99 -2.56
CA ARG A 26 3.49 8.32 -3.02
C ARG A 26 3.88 7.17 -2.09
N GLN A 27 3.80 7.36 -0.78
CA GLN A 27 4.13 6.33 0.20
C GLN A 27 3.21 5.12 0.10
N ILE A 28 1.89 5.33 -0.03
CA ILE A 28 0.91 4.26 -0.25
C ILE A 28 1.30 3.39 -1.45
N ASN A 29 1.69 4.02 -2.57
CA ASN A 29 2.18 3.29 -3.74
C ASN A 29 3.47 2.52 -3.48
N LEU A 30 4.39 3.06 -2.67
CA LEU A 30 5.63 2.37 -2.31
C LEU A 30 5.36 1.14 -1.44
N GLU A 31 4.43 1.22 -0.48
CA GLU A 31 4.04 0.07 0.36
C GLU A 31 3.35 -1.02 -0.48
N MET A 32 2.47 -0.64 -1.42
CA MET A 32 1.87 -1.59 -2.35
C MET A 32 2.92 -2.28 -3.24
N TYR A 33 3.92 -1.52 -3.71
CA TYR A 33 5.03 -2.07 -4.48
C TYR A 33 5.87 -3.04 -3.63
N ALA A 34 6.16 -2.70 -2.38
CA ALA A 34 6.88 -3.55 -1.44
C ALA A 34 6.10 -4.85 -1.16
N SER A 35 4.79 -4.76 -0.92
CA SER A 35 3.90 -5.92 -0.76
C SER A 35 3.96 -6.86 -1.99
N TYR A 36 3.91 -6.29 -3.19
CA TYR A 36 4.02 -7.06 -4.42
C TYR A 36 5.39 -7.74 -4.58
N ALA A 37 6.48 -7.03 -4.25
CA ALA A 37 7.83 -7.59 -4.25
C ALA A 37 7.98 -8.75 -3.25
N TYR A 38 7.46 -8.61 -2.03
CA TYR A 38 7.45 -9.68 -1.03
C TYR A 38 6.60 -10.87 -1.46
N THR A 39 5.48 -10.63 -2.12
CA THR A 39 4.68 -11.72 -2.72
C THR A 39 5.48 -12.49 -3.76
N ALA A 40 6.23 -11.80 -4.63
CA ALA A 40 7.11 -12.44 -5.60
C ALA A 40 8.21 -13.27 -4.94
N MET A 41 8.82 -12.77 -3.86
CA MET A 41 9.82 -13.50 -3.07
C MET A 41 9.23 -14.74 -2.40
N ALA A 42 8.05 -14.62 -1.77
CA ALA A 42 7.36 -15.75 -1.16
C ALA A 42 7.11 -16.86 -2.20
N ASN A 43 6.62 -16.50 -3.39
CA ASN A 43 6.39 -17.45 -4.47
C ASN A 43 7.68 -18.12 -4.96
N TYR A 44 8.80 -17.40 -5.03
CA TYR A 44 10.09 -17.99 -5.40
C TYR A 44 10.53 -19.07 -4.39
N PHE A 45 10.48 -18.77 -3.09
CA PHE A 45 10.90 -19.71 -2.05
C PHE A 45 9.92 -20.87 -1.83
N GLY A 46 8.66 -20.71 -2.25
CA GLY A 46 7.64 -21.76 -2.24
C GLY A 46 7.72 -22.77 -3.40
N ARG A 47 8.59 -22.53 -4.39
CA ARG A 47 8.76 -23.46 -5.52
C ARG A 47 9.34 -24.80 -5.06
N PRO A 48 8.96 -25.93 -5.68
CA PRO A 48 9.44 -27.25 -5.28
C PRO A 48 10.95 -27.47 -5.49
N ASP A 49 11.57 -26.73 -6.41
CA ASP A 49 13.01 -26.79 -6.70
C ASP A 49 13.87 -25.85 -5.82
N VAL A 50 13.24 -24.99 -5.02
CA VAL A 50 13.91 -24.13 -4.01
C VAL A 50 13.56 -24.61 -2.60
N ALA A 51 12.27 -24.86 -2.34
CA ALA A 51 11.69 -25.52 -1.16
C ALA A 51 12.11 -24.95 0.21
N PHE A 52 12.31 -23.64 0.34
CA PHE A 52 12.64 -22.99 1.62
C PHE A 52 11.38 -22.47 2.31
N LYS A 53 10.61 -23.39 2.90
CA LYS A 53 9.31 -23.11 3.55
C LYS A 53 9.35 -21.94 4.55
N GLY A 54 10.36 -21.86 5.42
CA GLY A 54 10.47 -20.76 6.39
C GLY A 54 10.65 -19.38 5.73
N HIS A 55 11.33 -19.31 4.58
CA HIS A 55 11.47 -18.06 3.83
C HIS A 55 10.16 -17.71 3.12
N HIS A 56 9.47 -18.70 2.56
CA HIS A 56 8.14 -18.51 1.97
C HIS A 56 7.18 -17.89 3.00
N GLU A 57 7.05 -18.50 4.18
CA GLU A 57 6.17 -18.01 5.25
C GLU A 57 6.57 -16.62 5.75
N TYR A 58 7.87 -16.35 5.87
CA TYR A 58 8.37 -15.03 6.24
C TYR A 58 7.97 -13.96 5.24
N PHE A 59 8.22 -14.17 3.94
CA PHE A 59 7.90 -13.17 2.92
C PHE A 59 6.39 -13.06 2.66
N GLU A 60 5.61 -14.13 2.86
CA GLU A 60 4.15 -14.04 2.82
C GLU A 60 3.62 -13.15 3.97
N LYS A 61 4.20 -13.27 5.17
CA LYS A 61 3.89 -12.39 6.30
C LYS A 61 4.25 -10.94 6.00
N MET A 62 5.46 -10.69 5.49
CA MET A 62 5.89 -9.33 5.12
C MET A 62 4.98 -8.71 4.05
N ALA A 63 4.58 -9.48 3.03
CA ALA A 63 3.67 -8.99 1.99
C ALA A 63 2.33 -8.50 2.56
N LYS A 64 1.78 -9.23 3.55
CA LYS A 64 0.55 -8.85 4.24
C LYS A 64 0.75 -7.60 5.10
N GLU A 65 1.86 -7.51 5.84
CA GLU A 65 2.19 -6.34 6.67
C GLU A 65 2.32 -5.07 5.81
N GLU A 66 3.03 -5.11 4.68
CA GLU A 66 3.14 -3.92 3.82
C GLU A 66 1.81 -3.56 3.13
N PHE A 67 0.96 -4.55 2.85
CA PHE A 67 -0.39 -4.27 2.35
C PHE A 67 -1.25 -3.58 3.41
N GLU A 68 -1.12 -3.98 4.68
CA GLU A 68 -1.77 -3.31 5.81
C GLU A 68 -1.22 -1.89 6.03
N HIS A 69 0.08 -1.65 5.82
CA HIS A 69 0.65 -0.30 5.87
C HIS A 69 0.11 0.65 4.79
N ALA A 70 -0.33 0.11 3.65
CA ALA A 70 -0.87 0.90 2.54
C ALA A 70 -2.36 1.27 2.70
N ASN A 71 -3.11 0.55 3.56
CA ASN A 71 -4.57 0.69 3.75
C ASN A 71 -4.94 1.65 4.89
#